data_AF-A0A1J3GXN2-F1
#
_entry.id   AF-A0A1J3GXN2-F1
#
_cell.length_a   1.000
_cell.length_b   1.000
_cell.length_c   1.000
_cell.angle_alpha   90.00
_cell.angle_beta   90.00
_cell.angle_gamma   90.00
#
_symmetry.space_group_name_H-M   'P 1'
#
loop_
_entity.id
_entity.type
_entity.pdbx_description
1 polymer ?
#
loop_
_entity_poly.entity_id
_entity_poly.type
_entity_poly.pdbx_seq_one_letter_code
_entity_poly.pdbx_strand_id
1 'polypeptide(L)'
;SSFSTTFVFAIHPHIRRLSGHGMAFVIAPNFYLPSATPSQYLGLFNITNNGNDTNHVFAVELDTVLSAEFNDTNDNHVGIDINSLTSVQSSPAGYWDETDQFKNLTLISGKPMQVWVDYDGLSHKIDVTMAPLTENKPRKPLVSAVRDLSSVIQQEMFVGFSSATGSLISEHYVLGWSFRVKGKAPPLALSNLPEFPELETPRINIGTLTPIQTIFLIVLLSLVLIFLLVFLVGVIARWRRKFVEELEDWETEF
;
A
#
# COMPACT_ATOMS: atom_id res chain seq x y z
N SER A 1 8.04 24.81 12.14
CA SER A 1 6.64 25.29 12.29
C SER A 1 5.76 24.09 12.59
N SER A 2 4.77 24.20 13.49
CA SER A 2 3.84 23.10 13.80
C SER A 2 2.65 23.10 12.83
N PHE A 3 2.03 21.94 12.60
CA PHE A 3 0.76 21.81 11.87
C PHE A 3 -0.11 20.71 12.47
N SER A 4 -1.39 20.76 12.16
CA SER A 4 -2.38 19.77 12.54
C SER A 4 -3.35 19.56 11.39
N THR A 5 -3.75 18.31 11.16
CA THR A 5 -4.76 17.94 10.17
C THR A 5 -5.65 16.84 10.72
N THR A 6 -6.91 16.85 10.29
CA THR A 6 -7.81 15.72 10.51
C THR A 6 -8.70 15.52 9.31
N PHE A 7 -8.91 14.26 8.95
CA PHE A 7 -9.75 13.91 7.82
C PHE A 7 -10.50 12.62 8.10
N VAL A 8 -11.68 12.51 7.50
CA VAL A 8 -12.48 11.29 7.49
C VAL A 8 -12.35 10.66 6.13
N PHE A 9 -12.02 9.37 6.09
CA PHE A 9 -11.86 8.60 4.87
C PHE A 9 -12.66 7.31 4.91
N ALA A 10 -12.86 6.72 3.74
CA ALA A 10 -13.32 5.35 3.59
C ALA A 10 -12.61 4.71 2.39
N ILE A 11 -12.21 3.45 2.51
CA ILE A 11 -11.67 2.67 1.39
C ILE A 11 -12.64 1.53 1.09
N HIS A 12 -13.12 1.52 -0.15
CA HIS A 12 -14.09 0.55 -0.64
C HIS A 12 -13.47 -0.33 -1.72
N PRO A 13 -13.12 -1.59 -1.42
CA PRO A 13 -12.56 -2.48 -2.43
C PRO A 13 -13.65 -3.02 -3.36
N HIS A 14 -13.41 -3.12 -4.67
CA HIS A 14 -14.38 -3.75 -5.58
C HIS A 14 -14.55 -5.25 -5.31
N ILE A 15 -13.49 -5.91 -4.82
CA ILE A 15 -13.49 -7.34 -4.48
C ILE A 15 -13.30 -7.47 -2.97
N ARG A 16 -14.20 -8.18 -2.29
CA ARG A 16 -14.09 -8.38 -0.83
C ARG A 16 -12.71 -8.90 -0.45
N ARG A 17 -12.11 -8.24 0.54
CA ARG A 17 -10.80 -8.58 1.14
C ARG A 17 -9.59 -8.39 0.20
N LEU A 18 -9.78 -7.84 -0.99
CA LEU A 18 -8.71 -7.59 -1.94
C LEU A 18 -8.74 -6.12 -2.34
N SER A 19 -7.64 -5.42 -2.09
CA SER A 19 -7.51 -3.99 -2.39
C SER A 19 -6.22 -3.72 -3.15
N GLY A 20 -6.19 -2.59 -3.82
CA GLY A 20 -4.98 -2.01 -4.36
C GLY A 20 -5.15 -0.50 -4.45
N HIS A 21 -4.22 0.34 -3.98
CA HIS A 21 -3.08 0.06 -3.09
C HIS A 21 -3.19 0.86 -1.78
N GLY A 22 -3.67 2.09 -1.86
CA GLY A 22 -3.93 2.89 -0.68
C GLY A 22 -4.10 4.36 -1.01
N MET A 23 -4.07 5.17 0.04
CA MET A 23 -4.11 6.62 -0.06
C MET A 23 -3.19 7.26 0.95
N ALA A 24 -2.82 8.51 0.75
CA ALA A 24 -1.96 9.25 1.67
C ALA A 24 -2.43 10.70 1.82
N PHE A 25 -2.32 11.24 3.03
CA PHE A 25 -2.24 12.70 3.23
C PHE A 25 -0.83 13.16 2.86
N VAL A 26 -0.71 14.22 2.06
CA VAL A 26 0.56 14.62 1.45
C VAL A 26 0.84 16.11 1.70
N ILE A 27 2.11 16.42 1.99
CA ILE A 27 2.69 17.75 1.93
C ILE A 27 3.83 17.71 0.91
N ALA A 28 3.73 18.52 -0.15
CA ALA A 28 4.67 18.48 -1.29
C ALA A 28 4.93 19.90 -1.86
N PRO A 29 6.05 20.11 -2.57
CA PRO A 29 6.39 21.42 -3.14
C PRO A 29 5.51 21.82 -4.31
N ASN A 30 4.82 20.86 -4.95
CA ASN A 30 3.97 21.10 -6.12
C ASN A 30 2.62 20.39 -5.94
N PHE A 31 1.56 20.94 -6.55
CA PHE A 31 0.23 20.30 -6.58
C PHE A 31 0.16 19.10 -7.54
N TYR A 32 1.20 18.88 -8.35
CA TYR A 32 1.40 17.69 -9.17
C TYR A 32 2.80 17.11 -8.90
N LEU A 33 2.91 15.79 -8.86
CA LEU A 33 4.17 15.08 -8.66
C LEU A 33 4.58 14.42 -10.00
N PRO A 34 5.48 15.03 -10.79
CA PRO A 34 5.73 14.60 -12.17
C PRO A 34 6.35 13.20 -12.28
N SER A 35 7.08 12.79 -11.25
CA SER A 35 7.71 11.47 -11.16
C SER A 35 6.81 10.42 -10.52
N ALA A 36 5.61 10.78 -10.05
CA ALA A 36 4.73 9.86 -9.35
C ALA A 36 4.20 8.76 -10.28
N THR A 37 4.19 7.54 -9.76
CA THR A 37 3.62 6.36 -10.42
C THR A 37 2.48 5.76 -9.57
N PRO A 38 1.52 5.06 -10.19
CA PRO A 38 0.41 4.44 -9.46
C PRO A 38 0.87 3.16 -8.73
N SER A 39 -0.09 2.31 -8.34
CA SER A 39 0.16 1.05 -7.64
C SER A 39 0.88 1.27 -6.31
N GLN A 40 1.95 0.52 -6.00
CA GLN A 40 2.61 0.58 -4.68
C GLN A 40 3.24 1.94 -4.39
N TYR A 41 3.41 2.79 -5.41
CA TYR A 41 4.00 4.11 -5.20
C TYR A 41 3.03 5.19 -4.71
N LEU A 42 1.74 4.86 -4.52
CA LEU A 42 0.69 5.73 -4.00
C LEU A 42 0.54 7.09 -4.72
N GLY A 43 1.07 7.22 -5.95
CA GLY A 43 1.13 8.50 -6.64
C GLY A 43 2.07 9.51 -6.00
N LEU A 44 3.08 9.05 -5.25
CA LEU A 44 4.07 9.91 -4.56
C LEU A 44 5.44 9.88 -5.23
N PHE A 45 5.91 8.68 -5.59
CA PHE A 45 7.26 8.44 -6.08
C PHE A 45 7.27 7.49 -7.28
N ASN A 46 8.46 7.10 -7.72
CA ASN A 46 8.72 5.99 -8.62
C ASN A 46 10.00 5.26 -8.20
N ILE A 47 10.33 4.21 -8.95
CA ILE A 47 11.51 3.37 -8.73
C ILE A 47 12.85 4.14 -8.71
N THR A 48 12.92 5.30 -9.37
CA THR A 48 14.16 6.09 -9.50
C THR A 48 14.31 7.18 -8.44
N ASN A 49 13.22 7.66 -7.85
CA ASN A 49 13.26 8.75 -6.87
C ASN A 49 12.74 8.36 -5.47
N ASN A 50 12.24 7.16 -5.25
CA ASN A 50 11.89 6.68 -3.91
C ASN A 50 13.12 6.71 -2.99
N GLY A 51 13.07 7.50 -1.91
CA GLY A 51 14.20 7.72 -1.01
C GLY A 51 15.12 8.90 -1.37
N ASN A 52 14.79 9.68 -2.40
CA ASN A 52 15.58 10.86 -2.76
C ASN A 52 15.18 12.08 -1.91
N ASP A 53 16.13 12.62 -1.14
CA ASP A 53 15.92 13.78 -0.28
C ASP A 53 15.46 15.05 -1.02
N THR A 54 15.73 15.16 -2.33
CA THR A 54 15.27 16.28 -3.15
C THR A 54 13.78 16.23 -3.50
N ASN A 55 13.06 15.19 -3.09
CA ASN A 55 11.61 15.10 -3.33
C ASN A 55 10.84 16.14 -2.52
N HIS A 56 11.29 16.44 -1.29
CA HIS A 56 10.59 17.31 -0.34
C HIS A 56 9.14 16.88 -0.06
N VAL A 57 8.91 15.59 0.07
CA VAL A 57 7.58 15.01 0.32
C VAL A 57 7.49 14.47 1.74
N PHE A 58 6.48 14.90 2.47
CA PHE A 58 6.01 14.27 3.69
C PHE A 58 4.64 13.65 3.43
N ALA A 59 4.43 12.42 3.89
CA ALA A 59 3.14 11.78 3.79
C ALA A 59 2.77 10.95 5.03
N VAL A 60 1.48 10.78 5.23
CA VAL A 60 0.92 9.75 6.11
C VAL A 60 0.10 8.82 5.25
N GLU A 61 0.61 7.62 5.01
CA GLU A 61 -0.01 6.60 4.18
C GLU A 61 -1.02 5.75 4.96
N LEU A 62 -2.03 5.29 4.23
CA LEU A 62 -3.02 4.30 4.60
C LEU A 62 -2.89 3.18 3.57
N ASP A 63 -1.96 2.25 3.82
CA ASP A 63 -1.60 1.20 2.87
C ASP A 63 -2.40 -0.09 3.12
N THR A 64 -2.89 -0.65 2.02
CA THR A 64 -3.76 -1.83 1.98
C THR A 64 -3.12 -3.02 1.26
N VAL A 65 -1.82 -2.93 0.94
CA VAL A 65 -1.04 -3.95 0.24
C VAL A 65 0.30 -4.15 0.96
N LEU A 66 0.77 -5.39 1.05
CA LEU A 66 2.10 -5.70 1.56
C LEU A 66 3.13 -5.61 0.43
N SER A 67 3.95 -4.57 0.44
CA SER A 67 5.05 -4.35 -0.50
C SER A 67 6.40 -4.63 0.18
N ALA A 68 6.96 -5.82 -0.07
CA ALA A 68 8.20 -6.25 0.57
C ALA A 68 9.39 -5.34 0.23
N GLU A 69 9.39 -4.69 -0.94
CA GLU A 69 10.40 -3.71 -1.35
C GLU A 69 10.43 -2.45 -0.47
N PHE A 70 9.36 -2.16 0.27
CA PHE A 70 9.25 -0.99 1.14
C PHE A 70 9.37 -1.33 2.63
N ASN A 71 9.65 -2.60 2.96
CA ASN A 71 9.71 -3.14 4.33
C ASN A 71 8.36 -3.06 5.08
N ASP A 72 7.26 -3.20 4.35
CA ASP A 72 5.93 -3.26 4.94
C ASP A 72 5.83 -4.44 5.92
N THR A 73 5.20 -4.19 7.07
CA THR A 73 5.02 -5.24 8.08
C THR A 73 3.77 -6.08 7.85
N ASN A 74 2.78 -5.53 7.14
CA ASN A 74 1.51 -6.18 6.78
C ASN A 74 0.80 -5.38 5.67
N ASP A 75 -0.30 -5.92 5.16
CA ASP A 75 -1.16 -5.37 4.10
C ASP A 75 -2.28 -4.43 4.60
N ASN A 76 -2.15 -3.86 5.80
CA ASN A 76 -3.17 -3.03 6.44
C ASN A 76 -2.52 -2.15 7.51
N HIS A 77 -1.81 -1.10 7.09
CA HIS A 77 -1.01 -0.30 8.00
C HIS A 77 -1.12 1.21 7.74
N VAL A 78 -0.71 1.97 8.75
CA VAL A 78 -0.57 3.42 8.70
C VAL A 78 0.90 3.76 8.86
N GLY A 79 1.44 4.55 7.94
CA GLY A 79 2.86 4.87 7.85
C GLY A 79 3.15 6.36 7.95
N ILE A 80 4.39 6.70 8.31
CA ILE A 80 4.93 8.07 8.29
C ILE A 80 6.08 8.09 7.29
N ASP A 81 5.85 8.75 6.17
CA ASP A 81 6.75 8.74 5.03
C ASP A 81 7.46 10.08 4.89
N ILE A 82 8.77 10.00 4.68
CA ILE A 82 9.61 11.17 4.42
C ILE A 82 10.48 10.84 3.21
N ASN A 83 10.15 11.44 2.06
CA ASN A 83 10.83 11.26 0.77
C ASN A 83 10.89 9.81 0.23
N SER A 84 10.29 8.84 0.91
CA SER A 84 10.34 7.40 0.63
C SER A 84 9.06 6.72 1.12
N LEU A 85 8.63 5.66 0.44
CA LEU A 85 7.59 4.71 0.91
C LEU A 85 8.12 3.71 1.93
N THR A 86 9.44 3.63 2.13
CA THR A 86 9.94 2.98 3.34
C THR A 86 9.66 3.89 4.52
N SER A 87 8.51 3.65 5.14
CA SER A 87 8.00 4.35 6.32
C SER A 87 9.08 4.50 7.39
N VAL A 88 9.25 5.72 7.91
CA VAL A 88 10.13 5.99 9.06
C VAL A 88 9.64 5.26 10.30
N GLN A 89 8.32 5.17 10.43
CA GLN A 89 7.63 4.37 11.42
C GLN A 89 6.25 4.03 10.88
N SER A 90 5.82 2.78 11.07
CA SER A 90 4.48 2.34 10.73
C SER A 90 3.86 1.52 11.86
N SER A 91 2.55 1.33 11.80
CA SER A 91 1.80 0.45 12.69
C SER A 91 0.67 -0.24 11.92
N PRO A 92 0.32 -1.50 12.24
CA PRO A 92 -0.94 -2.07 11.79
C PRO A 92 -2.10 -1.11 12.08
N ALA A 93 -3.07 -1.03 11.17
CA ALA A 93 -4.18 -0.12 11.30
C ALA A 93 -5.05 -0.50 12.51
N GLY A 94 -5.25 0.46 13.42
CA GLY A 94 -6.00 0.25 14.65
C GLY A 94 -6.05 1.49 15.51
N TYR A 95 -6.53 1.33 16.73
CA TYR A 95 -6.56 2.40 17.72
C TYR A 95 -6.46 1.85 19.14
N TRP A 96 -6.05 2.71 20.07
CA TRP A 96 -6.02 2.40 21.50
C TRP A 96 -7.31 2.94 22.14
N ASP A 97 -8.08 2.07 22.79
CA ASP A 97 -9.29 2.49 23.50
C ASP A 97 -8.95 3.21 24.83
N GLU A 98 -9.98 3.65 25.56
CA GLU A 98 -9.80 4.35 26.84
C GLU A 98 -9.15 3.49 27.94
N THR A 99 -9.07 2.17 27.73
CA THR A 99 -8.45 1.20 28.64
C THR A 99 -7.06 0.75 28.17
N ASP A 100 -6.46 1.47 27.22
CA ASP A 100 -5.16 1.15 26.59
C ASP A 100 -5.12 -0.23 25.91
N GLN A 101 -6.27 -0.75 25.45
CA GLN A 101 -6.32 -1.94 24.62
C GLN A 101 -6.29 -1.58 23.14
N PHE A 102 -5.44 -2.28 22.39
CA PHE A 102 -5.40 -2.12 20.94
C PHE A 102 -6.61 -2.79 20.27
N LYS A 103 -7.32 -2.03 19.45
CA LYS A 103 -8.43 -2.49 18.61
C LYS A 103 -8.01 -2.42 17.15
N ASN A 104 -7.95 -3.58 16.51
CA ASN A 104 -7.63 -3.69 15.09
C ASN A 104 -8.71 -3.04 14.24
N LEU A 105 -8.29 -2.33 13.20
CA LEU A 105 -9.15 -1.80 12.15
C LEU A 105 -8.73 -2.41 10.81
N THR A 106 -9.70 -2.57 9.91
CA THR A 106 -9.44 -2.98 8.53
C THR A 106 -9.72 -1.78 7.64
N LEU A 107 -8.68 -1.21 7.03
CA LEU A 107 -8.78 -0.01 6.19
C LEU A 107 -9.80 -0.19 5.05
N ILE A 108 -9.82 -1.39 4.46
CA ILE A 108 -10.69 -1.77 3.34
C ILE A 108 -12.08 -2.25 3.78
N SER A 109 -12.51 -1.90 5.01
CA SER A 109 -13.80 -2.32 5.55
C SER A 109 -15.00 -1.63 4.91
N GLY A 110 -14.77 -0.58 4.09
CA GLY A 110 -15.83 0.28 3.57
C GLY A 110 -16.51 1.12 4.65
N LYS A 111 -15.96 1.20 5.87
CA LYS A 111 -16.51 2.01 6.96
C LYS A 111 -15.72 3.31 7.10
N PRO A 112 -16.40 4.45 7.31
CA PRO A 112 -15.73 5.71 7.61
C PRO A 112 -14.84 5.62 8.86
N MET A 113 -13.61 6.08 8.72
CA MET A 113 -12.63 6.22 9.80
C MET A 113 -12.07 7.64 9.79
N GLN A 114 -11.68 8.12 10.96
CA GLN A 114 -11.08 9.44 11.12
C GLN A 114 -9.60 9.31 11.49
N VAL A 115 -8.78 10.13 10.85
CA VAL A 115 -7.34 10.27 11.12
C VAL A 115 -7.06 11.66 11.63
N TRP A 116 -6.09 11.76 12.55
CA TRP A 116 -5.51 13.01 13.01
C TRP A 116 -3.99 12.90 12.88
N VAL A 117 -3.36 13.93 12.31
CA VAL A 117 -1.91 14.05 12.24
C VAL A 117 -1.53 15.37 12.88
N ASP A 118 -0.72 15.31 13.93
CA ASP A 118 -0.19 16.48 14.62
C ASP A 118 1.34 16.46 14.53
N TYR A 119 1.91 17.54 14.00
CA TYR A 119 3.35 17.79 14.04
C TYR A 119 3.65 18.97 14.96
N ASP A 120 4.41 18.71 16.02
CA ASP A 120 4.97 19.73 16.87
C ASP A 120 6.38 20.11 16.40
N GLY A 121 6.52 21.30 15.82
CA GLY A 121 7.79 21.80 15.32
C GLY A 121 8.81 22.20 16.39
N LEU A 122 8.46 22.21 17.69
CA LEU A 122 9.43 22.42 18.78
C LEU A 122 10.07 21.10 19.22
N SER A 123 9.28 20.06 19.41
CA SER A 123 9.77 18.72 19.79
C SER A 123 10.10 17.81 18.60
N HIS A 124 9.83 18.27 17.38
CA HIS A 124 9.92 17.50 16.14
C HIS A 124 9.08 16.21 16.17
N LYS A 125 8.01 16.21 16.96
CA LYS A 125 7.19 15.02 17.18
C LYS A 125 6.03 15.00 16.19
N ILE A 126 5.90 13.87 15.50
CA ILE A 126 4.79 13.55 14.60
C ILE A 126 3.96 12.48 15.30
N ASP A 127 2.70 12.80 15.59
CA ASP A 127 1.74 11.85 16.15
C ASP A 127 0.60 11.63 15.15
N VAL A 128 0.38 10.37 14.78
CA VAL A 128 -0.77 9.96 13.97
C VAL A 128 -1.71 9.15 14.85
N THR A 129 -2.97 9.57 14.88
CA THR A 129 -4.05 8.86 15.56
C THR A 129 -5.12 8.49 14.55
N MET A 130 -5.77 7.34 14.74
CA MET A 130 -6.89 6.90 13.92
C MET A 130 -7.96 6.28 14.82
N ALA A 131 -9.23 6.34 14.43
CA ALA A 131 -10.33 5.61 15.05
C ALA A 131 -11.53 5.49 14.09
N PRO A 132 -12.50 4.61 14.35
CA PRO A 132 -13.80 4.66 13.68
C PRO A 132 -14.48 6.02 13.84
N LEU A 133 -15.35 6.41 12.90
CA LEU A 133 -16.08 7.68 12.96
C LEU A 133 -16.95 7.85 14.22
N THR A 134 -17.36 6.74 14.85
CA THR A 134 -18.18 6.70 16.07
C THR A 134 -17.39 6.96 17.35
N GLU A 135 -16.06 7.01 17.27
CA GLU A 135 -15.16 7.16 18.41
C GLU A 135 -14.54 8.55 18.46
N ASN A 136 -14.29 9.05 19.67
CA ASN A 136 -13.49 10.27 19.84
C ASN A 136 -12.01 9.98 19.53
N LYS A 137 -11.23 11.03 19.25
CA LYS A 137 -9.78 10.92 19.07
C LYS A 137 -9.13 10.20 20.28
N PRO A 138 -8.48 9.04 20.06
CA PRO A 138 -7.73 8.35 21.11
C PRO A 138 -6.64 9.22 21.74
N ARG A 139 -6.38 9.02 23.04
CA ARG A 139 -5.31 9.73 23.75
C ARG A 139 -3.91 9.25 23.33
N LYS A 140 -3.77 7.94 23.10
CA LYS A 140 -2.52 7.31 22.68
C LYS A 140 -2.45 7.28 21.16
N PRO A 141 -1.40 7.85 20.53
CA PRO A 141 -1.26 7.80 19.08
C PRO A 141 -1.09 6.36 18.59
N LEU A 142 -1.57 6.10 17.37
CA LEU A 142 -1.37 4.83 16.69
C LEU A 142 0.11 4.65 16.33
N VAL A 143 0.69 5.68 15.71
CA VAL A 143 2.10 5.72 15.33
C VAL A 143 2.69 7.09 15.66
N SER A 144 3.94 7.10 16.11
CA SER A 144 4.65 8.29 16.55
C SER A 144 6.11 8.24 16.13
N ALA A 145 6.66 9.37 15.70
CA ALA A 145 8.06 9.51 15.32
C ALA A 145 8.61 10.89 15.73
N VAL A 146 9.90 10.95 16.08
CA VAL A 146 10.62 12.21 16.29
C VAL A 146 11.52 12.46 15.08
N ARG A 147 11.12 13.38 14.20
CA ARG A 147 11.82 13.73 12.97
C ARG A 147 11.68 15.21 12.67
N ASP A 148 12.80 15.86 12.41
CA ASP A 148 12.79 17.26 12.03
C ASP A 148 12.39 17.43 10.57
N LEU A 149 11.17 17.94 10.35
CA LEU A 149 10.64 18.23 9.02
C LEU A 149 11.18 19.54 8.42
N SER A 150 12.07 20.27 9.11
CA SER A 150 12.65 21.52 8.60
C SER A 150 13.47 21.35 7.30
N SER A 151 14.03 20.16 7.09
CA SER A 151 14.76 19.79 5.86
C SER A 151 13.84 19.35 4.71
N VAL A 152 12.58 19.04 5.02
CA VAL A 152 11.59 18.50 4.08
C VAL A 152 10.60 19.57 3.64
N ILE A 153 10.00 20.28 4.62
CA ILE A 153 8.97 21.29 4.42
C ILE A 153 9.63 22.64 4.12
N GLN A 154 9.43 23.11 2.89
CA GLN A 154 9.90 24.41 2.43
C GLN A 154 8.95 25.55 2.85
N GLN A 155 9.27 26.79 2.45
CA GLN A 155 8.48 27.97 2.82
C GLN A 155 7.05 27.93 2.28
N GLU A 156 6.88 27.43 1.06
CA GLU A 156 5.59 27.26 0.39
C GLU A 156 5.43 25.79 0.01
N MET A 157 4.31 25.20 0.41
CA MET A 157 4.00 23.80 0.17
C MET A 157 2.51 23.66 -0.14
N PHE A 158 2.18 22.63 -0.90
CA PHE A 158 0.82 22.17 -1.13
C PHE A 158 0.50 21.05 -0.14
N VAL A 159 -0.75 21.04 0.33
CA VAL A 159 -1.30 20.00 1.20
C VAL A 159 -2.47 19.36 0.48
N GLY A 160 -2.60 18.04 0.56
CA GLY A 160 -3.69 17.35 -0.12
C GLY A 160 -3.66 15.85 0.11
N PHE A 161 -4.22 15.12 -0.85
CA PHE A 161 -4.26 13.67 -0.83
C PHE A 161 -3.76 13.12 -2.16
N SER A 162 -3.09 11.98 -2.08
CA SER A 162 -2.80 11.13 -3.22
C SER A 162 -3.42 9.76 -2.97
N SER A 163 -3.82 9.07 -4.03
CA SER A 163 -4.25 7.69 -3.96
C SER A 163 -3.88 6.97 -5.24
N ALA A 164 -3.66 5.67 -5.11
CA ALA A 164 -3.37 4.85 -6.26
C ALA A 164 -4.10 3.52 -6.15
N THR A 165 -4.38 2.97 -7.33
CA THR A 165 -4.83 1.60 -7.48
C THR A 165 -3.84 0.83 -8.35
N GLY A 166 -4.06 -0.48 -8.45
CA GLY A 166 -3.29 -1.36 -9.33
C GLY A 166 -4.21 -2.36 -10.00
N SER A 167 -3.77 -3.61 -10.11
CA SER A 167 -4.58 -4.68 -10.71
C SER A 167 -5.89 -4.97 -9.97
N LEU A 168 -5.95 -4.67 -8.67
CA LEU A 168 -7.13 -4.75 -7.82
C LEU A 168 -7.63 -3.33 -7.56
N ILE A 169 -8.89 -3.06 -7.93
CA ILE A 169 -9.49 -1.73 -7.85
C ILE A 169 -10.11 -1.51 -6.47
N SER A 170 -9.75 -0.37 -5.86
CA SER A 170 -10.39 0.18 -4.66
C SER A 170 -10.71 1.65 -4.87
N GLU A 171 -11.86 2.07 -4.35
CA GLU A 171 -12.28 3.46 -4.30
C GLU A 171 -11.82 4.09 -2.98
N HIS A 172 -11.20 5.26 -3.06
CA HIS A 172 -10.66 5.99 -1.91
C HIS A 172 -11.40 7.30 -1.75
N TYR A 173 -12.15 7.44 -0.65
CA TYR A 173 -12.99 8.61 -0.39
C TYR A 173 -12.41 9.47 0.74
N VAL A 174 -12.43 10.78 0.55
CA VAL A 174 -12.25 11.77 1.62
C VAL A 174 -13.60 12.43 1.86
N LEU A 175 -14.21 12.14 3.01
CA LEU A 175 -15.58 12.60 3.35
C LEU A 175 -15.57 13.97 4.03
N GLY A 176 -14.47 14.32 4.69
CA GLY A 176 -14.27 15.63 5.31
C GLY A 176 -12.81 15.84 5.67
N TRP A 177 -12.35 17.09 5.63
CA TRP A 177 -10.96 17.43 5.90
C TRP A 177 -10.85 18.82 6.52
N SER A 178 -9.94 18.95 7.49
CA SER A 178 -9.59 20.18 8.19
C SER A 178 -8.09 20.23 8.40
N PHE A 179 -7.48 21.37 8.10
CA PHE A 179 -6.04 21.58 8.17
C PHE A 179 -5.73 22.93 8.82
N ARG A 180 -4.68 22.99 9.65
CA ARG A 180 -4.17 24.25 10.22
C ARG A 180 -2.65 24.21 10.42
N VAL A 181 -2.00 25.30 9.99
CA VAL A 181 -0.61 25.61 10.36
C VAL A 181 -0.60 26.47 11.63
N LYS A 182 0.37 26.26 12.52
CA LYS A 182 0.51 26.99 13.80
C LYS A 182 -0.75 26.95 14.66
N GLY A 183 -1.24 25.75 14.95
CA GLY A 183 -2.37 25.52 15.84
C GLY A 183 -3.02 24.16 15.61
N LYS A 184 -4.12 23.91 16.29
CA LYS A 184 -4.92 22.68 16.12
C LYS A 184 -5.91 22.84 14.96
N ALA A 185 -6.02 21.83 14.11
CA ALA A 185 -7.06 21.80 13.09
C ALA A 185 -8.44 21.89 13.76
N PRO A 186 -9.36 22.75 13.27
CA PRO A 186 -10.74 22.74 13.75
C PRO A 186 -11.35 21.34 13.64
N PRO A 187 -12.12 20.88 14.65
CA PRO A 187 -12.80 19.60 14.55
C PRO A 187 -13.82 19.60 13.42
N LEU A 188 -14.01 18.45 12.78
CA LEU A 188 -15.02 18.27 11.74
C LEU A 188 -16.41 18.17 12.36
N ALA A 189 -17.40 18.82 11.75
CA ALA A 189 -18.80 18.63 12.09
C ALA A 189 -19.28 17.28 11.53
N LEU A 190 -19.06 16.20 12.29
CA LEU A 190 -19.29 14.82 11.80
C LEU A 190 -20.73 14.56 11.34
N SER A 191 -21.71 15.26 11.93
CA SER A 191 -23.12 15.20 11.53
C SER A 191 -23.41 15.76 10.13
N ASN A 192 -22.49 16.56 9.58
CA ASN A 192 -22.66 17.24 8.29
C ASN A 192 -21.85 16.57 7.18
N LEU A 193 -21.16 15.45 7.48
CA LEU A 193 -20.42 14.70 6.47
C LEU A 193 -21.41 14.03 5.50
N PRO A 194 -21.02 13.87 4.22
CA PRO A 194 -21.84 13.12 3.27
C PRO A 194 -22.07 11.69 3.78
N GLU A 195 -23.29 11.20 3.59
CA GLU A 195 -23.61 9.82 3.92
C GLU A 195 -22.79 8.89 3.01
N PHE A 196 -22.06 7.96 3.62
CA PHE A 196 -21.30 6.98 2.87
C PHE A 196 -22.21 5.80 2.54
N PRO A 197 -22.53 5.53 1.26
CA PRO A 197 -23.40 4.41 0.93
C PRO A 197 -22.76 3.11 1.40
N GLU A 198 -23.53 2.26 2.08
CA GLU A 198 -23.12 0.87 2.32
C GLU A 198 -23.11 0.15 0.96
N LEU A 199 -21.99 0.26 0.25
CA LEU A 199 -21.80 -0.38 -1.03
C LEU A 199 -21.64 -1.89 -0.80
N GLU A 200 -22.53 -2.69 -1.40
CA GLU A 200 -22.39 -4.14 -1.38
C GLU A 200 -21.29 -4.55 -2.35
N THR A 201 -20.16 -4.99 -1.82
CA THR A 201 -19.11 -5.62 -2.63
C THR A 201 -19.56 -6.99 -3.09
N PRO A 202 -19.48 -7.31 -4.40
CA PRO A 202 -19.74 -8.65 -4.89
C PRO A 202 -18.81 -9.65 -4.18
N ARG A 203 -19.38 -10.74 -3.67
CA ARG A 203 -18.59 -11.91 -3.28
C ARG A 203 -18.12 -12.57 -4.56
N ILE A 204 -16.96 -12.16 -5.08
CA ILE A 204 -16.24 -13.04 -5.99
C ILE A 204 -15.70 -14.16 -5.10
N ASN A 205 -16.36 -15.32 -5.15
CA ASN A 205 -15.77 -16.56 -4.67
C ASN A 205 -14.58 -16.85 -5.59
N ILE A 206 -13.44 -16.20 -5.34
CA ILE A 206 -12.15 -16.70 -5.79
C ILE A 206 -12.02 -17.99 -5.00
N GLY A 207 -12.39 -19.11 -5.62
CA GLY A 207 -12.37 -20.40 -4.96
C GLY A 207 -10.96 -20.60 -4.40
N THR A 208 -10.81 -20.49 -3.08
CA THR A 208 -9.60 -20.96 -2.43
C THR A 208 -9.57 -22.43 -2.74
N LEU A 209 -8.64 -22.84 -3.61
CA LEU A 209 -8.43 -24.24 -3.91
C LEU A 209 -8.27 -24.94 -2.56
N THR A 210 -9.10 -25.95 -2.31
CA THR A 210 -8.95 -26.74 -1.09
C THR A 210 -7.53 -27.32 -1.05
N PRO A 211 -6.97 -27.67 0.13
CA PRO A 211 -5.65 -28.29 0.20
C PRO A 211 -5.48 -29.50 -0.74
N ILE A 212 -6.58 -30.20 -1.03
CA ILE A 212 -6.60 -31.32 -1.98
C ILE A 212 -6.48 -30.83 -3.43
N GLN A 213 -7.17 -29.75 -3.80
CA GLN A 213 -7.10 -29.16 -5.13
C GLN A 213 -5.73 -28.52 -5.41
N THR A 214 -5.10 -27.89 -4.41
CA THR A 214 -3.73 -27.37 -4.55
C THR A 214 -2.72 -28.49 -4.72
N ILE A 215 -2.80 -29.57 -3.93
CA ILE A 215 -1.95 -30.76 -4.09
C ILE A 215 -2.13 -31.37 -5.49
N PHE A 216 -3.38 -31.52 -5.96
CA PHE A 216 -3.65 -32.06 -7.28
C PHE A 216 -3.04 -31.21 -8.40
N LEU A 217 -3.13 -29.88 -8.31
CA LEU A 217 -2.51 -28.95 -9.26
C LEU A 217 -0.98 -29.05 -9.26
N ILE A 218 -0.35 -29.15 -8.09
CA ILE A 218 1.11 -29.32 -7.96
C ILE A 218 1.55 -30.63 -8.61
N VAL A 219 0.83 -31.73 -8.36
CA VAL A 219 1.12 -33.03 -8.97
C VAL A 219 0.96 -32.97 -10.49
N LEU A 220 -0.12 -32.36 -10.99
CA LEU A 220 -0.37 -32.21 -12.42
C LEU A 220 0.74 -31.40 -13.10
N LEU A 221 1.13 -30.26 -12.54
CA LEU A 221 2.22 -29.42 -13.06
C LEU A 221 3.56 -30.17 -13.07
N SER A 222 3.83 -30.96 -12.02
CA SER A 222 5.03 -31.79 -11.93
C SER A 222 5.07 -32.86 -13.02
N LEU A 223 3.93 -33.51 -13.30
CA LEU A 223 3.82 -34.51 -14.38
C LEU A 223 4.01 -33.88 -15.76
N VAL A 224 3.43 -32.69 -16.00
CA VAL A 224 3.63 -31.95 -17.25
C VAL A 224 5.10 -31.58 -17.43
N LEU A 225 5.76 -31.10 -16.38
CA LEU A 225 7.18 -30.77 -16.42
C LEU A 225 8.05 -32.00 -16.72
N ILE A 226 7.78 -33.14 -16.07
CA ILE A 226 8.48 -34.41 -16.34
C ILE A 226 8.26 -34.84 -17.79
N PHE A 227 7.04 -34.77 -18.30
CA PHE A 227 6.74 -35.11 -19.69
C PHE A 227 7.52 -34.22 -20.67
N LEU A 228 7.57 -32.91 -20.42
CA LEU A 228 8.34 -31.97 -21.24
C LEU A 228 9.85 -32.29 -21.21
N LEU A 229 10.40 -32.66 -20.06
CA LEU A 229 11.80 -33.06 -19.93
C LEU A 229 12.08 -34.37 -20.70
N VAL A 230 11.23 -35.39 -20.57
CA VAL A 230 11.37 -36.66 -21.31
C VAL A 230 11.26 -36.42 -22.81
N PHE A 231 10.30 -35.59 -23.23
CA PHE A 231 10.15 -35.20 -24.63
C PHE A 231 11.40 -34.48 -25.15
N LEU A 232 11.93 -33.52 -24.40
CA LEU A 232 13.16 -32.80 -24.75
C LEU A 232 14.36 -33.75 -24.86
N VAL A 233 14.55 -34.65 -23.90
CA VAL A 233 15.60 -35.68 -23.95
C VAL A 233 15.42 -36.59 -25.17
N GLY A 234 14.18 -36.97 -25.50
CA GLY A 234 13.86 -37.76 -26.68
C GLY A 234 14.20 -37.04 -27.99
N VAL A 235 13.90 -35.74 -28.07
CA VAL A 235 14.27 -34.88 -29.22
C VAL A 235 15.78 -34.79 -29.35
N ILE A 236 16.50 -34.54 -28.24
CA ILE A 236 17.98 -34.47 -28.23
C ILE A 236 18.59 -35.81 -28.65
N ALA A 237 18.09 -36.93 -28.11
CA ALA A 237 18.58 -38.26 -28.46
C ALA A 237 18.29 -38.62 -29.93
N ARG A 238 17.14 -38.18 -30.48
CA ARG A 238 16.81 -38.35 -31.89
C ARG A 238 17.70 -37.49 -32.78
N TRP A 239 17.96 -36.24 -32.39
CA TRP A 239 18.90 -35.36 -33.07
C TRP A 239 20.31 -35.95 -33.10
N ARG A 240 20.82 -36.42 -31.94
CA ARG A 240 22.14 -37.06 -31.87
C ARG A 240 22.26 -38.30 -32.75
N ARG A 241 21.23 -39.15 -32.80
CA ARG A 241 21.24 -40.34 -33.68
C ARG A 241 21.34 -39.96 -35.16
N LYS A 242 20.57 -38.97 -35.62
CA LYS A 242 20.67 -38.47 -36.99
C LYS A 242 22.06 -37.92 -37.33
N PHE A 243 22.67 -37.17 -36.40
CA PHE A 243 24.03 -36.66 -36.60
C PHE A 243 25.09 -37.77 -36.65
N VAL A 244 24.90 -38.87 -35.92
CA VAL A 244 25.80 -40.04 -35.99
C VAL A 244 25.61 -40.77 -37.32
N GLU A 245 24.38 -40.98 -37.76
CA GLU A 245 24.08 -41.58 -39.08
C GLU A 245 24.69 -40.75 -40.23
N GLU A 246 24.56 -39.41 -40.20
CA GLU A 246 25.20 -38.53 -41.20
C GLU A 246 26.74 -38.54 -41.14
N LEU A 247 27.34 -38.76 -39.96
CA LEU A 247 28.80 -38.85 -39.81
C LEU A 247 29.34 -40.19 -40.33
N GLU A 248 28.65 -41.30 -40.04
CA GLU A 248 29.00 -42.64 -40.55
C GLU A 248 28.89 -42.68 -42.09
N ASP A 249 27.85 -42.09 -42.67
CA ASP A 249 27.70 -41.98 -44.13
C ASP A 249 28.87 -41.19 -44.76
N TRP A 250 29.31 -40.08 -44.13
CA TRP A 250 30.44 -39.27 -44.61
C TRP A 250 31.80 -39.99 -44.52
N GLU A 251 32.03 -40.83 -43.50
CA GLU A 251 33.26 -41.62 -43.38
C GLU A 251 33.38 -42.72 -44.45
N THR A 252 32.28 -43.13 -45.08
CA THR A 252 32.30 -44.16 -46.14
C THR A 252 32.54 -43.61 -47.56
N GLU A 253 32.49 -42.29 -47.75
CA GLU A 253 32.65 -41.64 -49.07
C GLU A 253 34.08 -41.18 -49.40
N PHE A 254 35.09 -41.44 -48.55
CA PHE A 254 36.50 -41.08 -48.79
C PHE A 254 37.47 -42.25 -48.64
#